data_AF-A0A4V0I596-F1
#
_entry.id   AF-A0A4V0I596-F1
#
_cell.length_a   1.000
_cell.length_b   1.000
_cell.length_c   1.000
_cell.angle_alpha   90.00
_cell.angle_beta   90.00
_cell.angle_gamma   90.00
#
_symmetry.space_group_name_H-M   'P 1'
#
loop_
_entity.id
_entity.type
_entity.pdbx_description
1 polymer ?
#
loop_
_entity_poly.entity_id
_entity_poly.type
_entity_poly.pdbx_seq_one_letter_code
_entity_poly.pdbx_strand_id
1 'polypeptide(L)'
;MGNPDSTPPAPPADAPVPETDDLGLDREFFLILARAPLLGLVWLAAGAAAHQIWAAFSPTGLNAGPLVVLCFGMVLAAFIDGWALKVPNWVTFPLILSGWMQGALHDFGVPIDAGTGGFLMSVAGTAVGFLLLFPMLAIGGVGVGDVKMQMGFGAWVGAYFGSGATTAAVGLADLHALMVVFWGFAYGALAGGAFGLVIIFIRRQWGANAQMYREIGGDLVRFASGNAAEASKRAEERRKKWVKLPYGIPLCVGFLLFLGQKLILEG
;
A
#
# COMPACT_ATOMS: atom_id res chain seq x y z
N MET A 1 -80.45 17.88 15.91
CA MET A 1 -79.40 18.83 16.31
C MET A 1 -78.06 18.10 16.20
N GLY A 2 -77.40 18.20 15.04
CA GLY A 2 -76.08 17.63 14.82
C GLY A 2 -75.01 18.62 15.29
N ASN A 3 -74.06 18.15 16.08
CA ASN A 3 -72.95 18.95 16.60
C ASN A 3 -71.98 19.29 15.44
N PRO A 4 -71.70 20.57 15.12
CA PRO A 4 -70.96 20.94 13.92
C PRO A 4 -69.45 21.17 14.14
N ASP A 5 -68.79 20.50 15.10
CA ASP A 5 -67.34 20.70 15.33
C ASP A 5 -66.61 19.39 15.66
N SER A 6 -66.30 18.60 14.62
CA SER A 6 -65.23 17.60 14.71
C SER A 6 -64.41 17.60 13.42
N THR A 7 -63.58 18.62 13.25
CA THR A 7 -62.46 18.56 12.32
C THR A 7 -61.47 17.49 12.82
N PRO A 8 -61.05 16.53 11.97
CA PRO A 8 -60.05 15.56 12.36
C PRO A 8 -58.71 16.27 12.66
N PRO A 9 -57.95 15.79 13.66
CA PRO A 9 -56.64 16.37 13.95
C PRO A 9 -55.72 16.23 12.72
N ALA A 10 -54.99 17.32 12.42
CA ALA A 10 -54.02 17.32 11.35
C ALA A 10 -52.97 16.20 11.57
N PRO A 11 -52.53 15.52 10.51
CA PRO A 11 -51.49 14.52 10.64
C PRO A 11 -50.23 15.15 11.26
N PRO A 12 -49.50 14.39 12.10
CA PRO A 12 -48.27 14.90 12.71
C PRO A 12 -47.33 15.37 11.60
N ALA A 13 -46.80 16.58 11.75
CA ALA A 13 -45.78 17.10 10.86
C ALA A 13 -44.65 16.07 10.75
N ASP A 14 -44.32 15.66 9.53
CA ASP A 14 -43.20 14.76 9.28
C ASP A 14 -41.98 15.28 10.03
N ALA A 15 -41.40 14.42 10.88
CA ALA A 15 -40.14 14.72 11.53
C ALA A 15 -39.15 15.16 10.44
N PRO A 16 -38.32 16.20 10.68
CA PRO A 16 -37.32 16.58 9.71
C PRO A 16 -36.49 15.34 9.40
N VAL A 17 -36.58 14.89 8.16
CA VAL A 17 -35.72 13.83 7.64
C VAL A 17 -34.31 14.30 7.97
N PRO A 18 -33.51 13.54 8.75
CA PRO A 18 -32.14 13.92 8.98
C PRO A 18 -31.54 14.07 7.59
N GLU A 19 -31.05 15.27 7.27
CA GLU A 19 -30.29 15.53 6.05
C GLU A 19 -29.29 14.40 5.94
N THR A 20 -29.58 13.43 5.06
CA THR A 20 -28.61 12.47 4.63
C THR A 20 -27.61 13.33 3.90
N ASP A 21 -26.45 13.50 4.53
CA ASP A 21 -25.29 14.24 4.04
C ASP A 21 -24.98 13.70 2.63
N ASP A 22 -25.60 14.32 1.62
CA ASP A 22 -25.75 13.80 0.25
C ASP A 22 -24.47 13.98 -0.59
N LEU A 23 -23.36 14.32 0.07
CA LEU A 23 -22.03 13.93 -0.36
C LEU A 23 -21.59 12.76 0.50
N GLY A 24 -21.83 11.53 0.04
CA GLY A 24 -21.40 10.26 0.66
C GLY A 24 -19.88 10.05 0.77
N LEU A 25 -19.16 11.05 1.26
CA LEU A 25 -17.76 11.06 1.63
C LEU A 25 -17.68 11.24 3.14
N ASP A 26 -17.47 10.13 3.85
CA ASP A 26 -17.41 10.09 5.32
C ASP A 26 -16.51 11.22 5.86
N ARG A 27 -17.02 12.01 6.82
CA ARG A 27 -16.23 13.03 7.54
C ARG A 27 -14.88 12.51 8.03
N GLU A 28 -14.81 11.23 8.38
CA GLU A 28 -13.60 10.52 8.75
C GLU A 28 -12.56 10.47 7.60
N PHE A 29 -13.00 10.24 6.37
CA PHE A 29 -12.15 10.28 5.18
C PHE A 29 -11.53 11.66 4.97
N PHE A 30 -12.31 12.73 5.10
CA PHE A 30 -11.79 14.10 5.00
C PHE A 30 -10.81 14.45 6.12
N LEU A 31 -11.08 14.01 7.35
CA LEU A 31 -10.15 14.21 8.47
C LEU A 31 -8.83 13.45 8.23
N ILE A 32 -8.89 12.24 7.67
CA ILE A 32 -7.68 11.49 7.28
C ILE A 32 -6.94 12.24 6.17
N LEU A 33 -7.64 12.73 5.16
CA LEU A 33 -7.03 13.47 4.04
C LEU A 33 -6.37 14.77 4.51
N ALA A 34 -7.02 15.50 5.44
CA ALA A 34 -6.48 16.72 6.03
C ALA A 34 -5.26 16.46 6.93
N ARG A 35 -5.22 15.31 7.62
CA ARG A 35 -4.08 14.91 8.47
C ARG A 35 -2.95 14.26 7.67
N ALA A 36 -3.22 13.76 6.47
CA ALA A 36 -2.25 13.01 5.70
C ALA A 36 -0.97 13.81 5.38
N PRO A 37 -1.02 15.11 5.03
CA PRO A 37 0.17 15.95 4.88
C PRO A 37 0.98 16.10 6.16
N LEU A 38 0.29 16.31 7.30
CA LEU A 38 0.96 16.45 8.59
C LEU A 38 1.67 15.16 9.01
N LEU A 39 1.00 14.02 8.86
CA LEU A 39 1.62 12.72 9.10
C LEU A 39 2.74 12.43 8.08
N GLY A 40 2.59 12.88 6.83
CA GLY A 40 3.62 12.80 5.81
C GLY A 40 4.88 13.58 6.20
N LEU A 41 4.72 14.78 6.75
CA LEU A 41 5.83 15.57 7.31
C LEU A 41 6.54 14.84 8.46
N VAL A 42 5.80 14.12 9.30
CA VAL A 42 6.42 13.30 10.36
C VAL A 42 7.28 12.18 9.78
N TRP A 43 6.79 11.48 8.75
CA TRP A 43 7.57 10.45 8.06
C TRP A 43 8.81 11.01 7.36
N LEU A 44 8.66 12.17 6.71
CA LEU A 44 9.77 12.88 6.07
C LEU A 44 10.82 13.32 7.10
N ALA A 45 10.39 13.92 8.21
CA ALA A 45 11.27 14.35 9.29
C ALA A 45 11.98 13.14 9.94
N ALA A 46 11.27 12.01 10.10
CA ALA A 46 11.87 10.77 10.57
C ALA A 46 12.93 10.25 9.59
N GLY A 47 12.68 10.30 8.29
CA GLY A 47 13.65 9.95 7.24
C GLY A 47 14.91 10.82 7.31
N ALA A 48 14.74 12.14 7.38
CA ALA A 48 15.85 13.08 7.51
C ALA A 48 16.63 12.90 8.82
N ALA A 49 15.94 12.71 9.94
CA ALA A 49 16.59 12.43 11.22
C ALA A 49 17.37 11.11 11.18
N ALA A 50 16.78 10.05 10.60
CA ALA A 50 17.44 8.77 10.43
C ALA A 50 18.66 8.86 9.51
N HIS A 51 18.61 9.69 8.47
CA HIS A 51 19.77 10.00 7.63
C HIS A 51 20.92 10.62 8.45
N GLN A 52 20.63 11.62 9.28
CA GLN A 52 21.63 12.27 10.13
C GLN A 52 22.22 11.32 11.18
N ILE A 53 21.35 10.53 11.82
CA ILE A 53 21.75 9.52 12.81
C ILE A 53 22.66 8.47 12.14
N TRP A 54 22.27 7.97 10.96
CA TRP A 54 23.05 6.99 10.23
C TRP A 54 24.41 7.55 9.82
N ALA A 55 24.47 8.79 9.35
CA ALA A 55 25.72 9.45 8.99
C ALA A 55 26.68 9.58 10.17
N ALA A 56 26.16 9.74 11.40
CA ALA A 56 26.97 9.78 12.61
C ALA A 56 27.58 8.42 12.99
N PHE A 57 26.90 7.32 12.69
CA PHE A 57 27.38 5.95 13.01
C PHE A 57 28.19 5.31 11.87
N SER A 58 27.79 5.55 10.62
CA SER A 58 28.40 5.00 9.41
C SER A 58 28.57 6.11 8.37
N PRO A 59 29.63 6.92 8.48
CA PRO A 59 29.86 8.06 7.58
C PRO A 59 30.26 7.65 6.17
N THR A 60 30.70 6.41 5.98
CA THR A 60 31.09 5.83 4.69
C THR A 60 30.06 4.81 4.21
N GLY A 61 29.86 4.73 2.89
CA GLY A 61 28.94 3.79 2.27
C GLY A 61 27.52 4.35 2.10
N LEU A 62 26.57 3.47 1.77
CA LEU A 62 25.18 3.86 1.55
C LEU A 62 24.53 4.29 2.87
N ASN A 63 23.93 5.48 2.90
CA ASN A 63 23.18 5.93 4.06
C ASN A 63 21.80 5.28 4.10
N ALA A 64 21.67 4.12 4.74
CA ALA A 64 20.41 3.38 4.80
C ALA A 64 19.38 3.95 5.80
N GLY A 65 19.66 5.08 6.46
CA GLY A 65 18.77 5.69 7.46
C GLY A 65 17.32 5.86 6.98
N PRO A 66 17.07 6.52 5.84
CA PRO A 66 15.71 6.64 5.27
C PRO A 66 15.08 5.28 4.95
N LEU A 67 15.87 4.31 4.48
CA LEU A 67 15.38 2.97 4.19
C LEU A 67 14.93 2.22 5.45
N VAL A 68 15.60 2.43 6.59
CA VAL A 68 15.16 1.87 7.88
C VAL A 68 13.80 2.42 8.29
N VAL A 69 13.55 3.72 8.06
CA VAL A 69 12.24 4.35 8.34
C VAL A 69 11.16 3.74 7.45
N LEU A 70 11.46 3.56 6.16
CA LEU A 70 10.57 2.86 5.24
C LEU A 70 10.29 1.42 5.71
N CYS A 71 11.33 0.65 6.05
CA CYS A 71 11.20 -0.71 6.57
C CYS A 71 10.33 -0.75 7.83
N PHE A 72 10.51 0.19 8.75
CA PHE A 72 9.65 0.32 9.94
C PHE A 72 8.19 0.57 9.56
N GLY A 73 7.91 1.46 8.60
CA GLY A 73 6.57 1.71 8.09
C GLY A 73 5.92 0.46 7.48
N MET A 74 6.70 -0.34 6.73
CA MET A 74 6.25 -1.60 6.15
C MET A 74 5.94 -2.66 7.20
N VAL A 75 6.80 -2.80 8.23
CA VAL A 75 6.58 -3.72 9.34
C VAL A 75 5.35 -3.30 10.16
N LEU A 76 5.19 -2.01 10.42
CA LEU A 76 4.01 -1.48 11.11
C LEU A 76 2.72 -1.80 10.33
N ALA A 77 2.72 -1.58 9.01
CA ALA A 77 1.58 -1.90 8.16
C ALA A 77 1.28 -3.40 8.14
N ALA A 78 2.31 -4.25 8.03
CA ALA A 78 2.18 -5.70 8.05
C ALA A 78 1.67 -6.23 9.41
N PHE A 79 2.12 -5.64 10.52
CA PHE A 79 1.64 -5.96 11.86
C PHE A 79 0.15 -5.63 12.02
N ILE A 80 -0.27 -4.44 11.57
CA ILE A 80 -1.68 -4.04 11.61
C ILE A 80 -2.51 -4.93 10.69
N ASP A 81 -2.00 -5.30 9.50
CA ASP A 81 -2.69 -6.24 8.62
C ASP A 81 -2.84 -7.63 9.25
N GLY A 82 -1.80 -8.12 9.93
CA GLY A 82 -1.84 -9.40 10.66
C GLY A 82 -2.92 -9.45 11.74
N TRP A 83 -3.16 -8.33 12.43
CA TRP A 83 -4.12 -8.26 13.52
C TRP A 83 -5.54 -7.86 13.06
N ALA A 84 -5.66 -6.84 12.21
CA ALA A 84 -6.92 -6.25 11.79
C ALA A 84 -7.40 -6.73 10.41
N LEU A 85 -6.58 -7.51 9.67
CA LEU A 85 -6.84 -7.97 8.29
C LEU A 85 -7.19 -6.83 7.32
N LYS A 86 -6.66 -5.64 7.63
CA LYS A 86 -6.88 -4.40 6.89
C LYS A 86 -5.76 -3.41 7.21
N VAL A 87 -5.00 -3.01 6.19
CA VAL A 87 -4.05 -1.91 6.29
C VAL A 87 -4.79 -0.56 6.38
N PRO A 88 -4.49 0.30 7.37
CA PRO A 88 -5.17 1.56 7.55
C PRO A 88 -4.70 2.65 6.56
N ASN A 89 -5.66 3.46 6.11
CA ASN A 89 -5.41 4.58 5.22
C ASN A 89 -4.54 5.68 5.86
N TRP A 90 -4.59 5.84 7.18
CA TRP A 90 -3.79 6.83 7.91
C TRP A 90 -2.29 6.47 7.96
N VAL A 91 -1.90 5.25 7.62
CA VAL A 91 -0.48 4.89 7.44
C VAL A 91 -0.08 5.04 5.97
N THR A 92 -0.88 4.49 5.07
CA THR A 92 -0.51 4.38 3.65
C THR A 92 -0.54 5.72 2.91
N PHE A 93 -1.53 6.57 3.13
CA PHE A 93 -1.57 7.88 2.46
C PHE A 93 -0.42 8.80 2.89
N PRO A 94 -0.11 8.94 4.19
CA PRO A 94 1.08 9.67 4.61
C PRO A 94 2.39 9.11 4.07
N LEU A 95 2.50 7.78 3.94
CA LEU A 95 3.70 7.16 3.40
C LEU A 95 3.89 7.49 1.90
N ILE A 96 2.82 7.42 1.10
CA ILE A 96 2.85 7.85 -0.31
C ILE A 96 3.23 9.33 -0.40
N LEU A 97 2.54 10.18 0.36
CA LEU A 97 2.73 11.62 0.30
C LEU A 97 4.12 12.03 0.77
N SER A 98 4.66 11.42 1.82
CA SER A 98 6.03 11.68 2.27
C SER A 98 7.08 11.29 1.23
N GLY A 99 6.90 10.17 0.51
CA GLY A 99 7.79 9.82 -0.61
C GLY A 99 7.75 10.87 -1.73
N TRP A 100 6.56 11.37 -2.07
CA TRP A 100 6.41 12.45 -3.05
C TRP A 100 7.05 13.76 -2.58
N MET A 101 6.84 14.12 -1.30
CA MET A 101 7.47 15.30 -0.69
C MET A 101 8.98 15.19 -0.69
N GLN A 102 9.52 14.00 -0.40
CA GLN A 102 10.95 13.72 -0.47
C GLN A 102 11.48 13.94 -1.89
N GLY A 103 10.83 13.35 -2.90
CA GLY A 103 11.22 13.55 -4.29
C GLY A 103 11.12 15.00 -4.76
N ALA A 104 10.08 15.74 -4.33
CA ALA A 104 9.96 17.17 -4.61
C ALA A 104 11.09 17.98 -3.98
N LEU A 105 11.46 17.69 -2.73
CA LEU A 105 12.57 18.37 -2.06
C LEU A 105 13.92 18.13 -2.76
N HIS A 106 14.13 16.92 -3.31
CA HIS A 106 15.30 16.64 -4.14
C HIS A 106 15.32 17.47 -5.43
N ASP A 107 14.17 17.63 -6.10
CA ASP A 107 14.06 18.49 -7.30
C ASP A 107 14.32 19.97 -6.98
N PHE A 108 13.97 20.43 -5.77
CA PHE A 108 14.31 21.76 -5.26
C PHE A 108 15.76 21.88 -4.74
N GLY A 109 16.56 20.81 -4.82
CA GLY A 109 17.95 20.80 -4.36
C GLY A 109 18.12 20.86 -2.85
N VAL A 110 17.08 20.50 -2.07
CA VAL A 110 17.16 20.42 -0.60
C VAL A 110 17.70 19.04 -0.20
N PRO A 111 18.91 18.95 0.39
CA PRO A 111 19.53 17.68 0.75
C PRO A 111 18.94 17.17 2.08
N ILE A 112 17.76 16.58 2.02
CA ILE A 112 17.10 15.98 3.19
C ILE A 112 17.62 14.57 3.52
N ASP A 113 18.09 13.85 2.49
CA ASP A 113 18.75 12.55 2.64
C ASP A 113 19.78 12.31 1.52
N ALA A 114 20.30 11.08 1.43
CA ALA A 114 21.29 10.69 0.43
C ALA A 114 20.70 10.33 -0.94
N GLY A 115 19.38 10.35 -1.08
CA GLY A 115 18.68 9.92 -2.28
C GLY A 115 18.82 10.90 -3.44
N THR A 116 18.84 10.36 -4.65
CA THR A 116 18.97 11.15 -5.89
C THR A 116 17.71 11.15 -6.75
N GLY A 117 16.62 10.53 -6.28
CA GLY A 117 15.37 10.44 -7.02
C GLY A 117 14.48 11.65 -6.83
N GLY A 118 14.05 12.26 -7.94
CA GLY A 118 13.13 13.40 -7.95
C GLY A 118 11.66 13.03 -7.75
N PHE A 119 10.78 14.04 -7.82
CA PHE A 119 9.33 13.88 -7.69
C PHE A 119 8.77 12.91 -8.73
N LEU A 120 9.23 13.04 -9.98
CA LEU A 120 8.76 12.19 -11.08
C LEU A 120 9.12 10.71 -10.85
N MET A 121 10.30 10.42 -10.31
CA MET A 121 10.69 9.05 -9.98
C MET A 121 9.89 8.49 -8.80
N SER A 122 9.55 9.32 -7.81
CA SER A 122 8.65 8.95 -6.74
C SER A 122 7.23 8.61 -7.23
N VAL A 123 6.68 9.44 -8.12
CA VAL A 123 5.38 9.18 -8.76
C VAL A 123 5.43 7.94 -9.65
N ALA A 124 6.50 7.76 -10.43
CA ALA A 124 6.69 6.58 -11.27
C ALA A 124 6.80 5.30 -10.42
N GLY A 125 7.55 5.33 -9.33
CA GLY A 125 7.64 4.22 -8.38
C GLY A 125 6.28 3.90 -7.75
N THR A 126 5.50 4.93 -7.41
CA THR A 126 4.11 4.77 -6.92
C THR A 126 3.23 4.10 -7.98
N ALA A 127 3.30 4.56 -9.23
CA ALA A 127 2.52 4.04 -10.34
C ALA A 127 2.90 2.58 -10.66
N VAL A 128 4.19 2.25 -10.69
CA VAL A 128 4.64 0.86 -10.87
C VAL A 128 4.18 -0.01 -9.70
N GLY A 129 4.28 0.47 -8.46
CA GLY A 129 3.75 -0.23 -7.29
C GLY A 129 2.25 -0.54 -7.41
N PHE A 130 1.45 0.42 -7.90
CA PHE A 130 0.03 0.22 -8.19
C PHE A 130 -0.18 -0.80 -9.31
N LEU A 131 0.51 -0.63 -10.45
CA LEU A 131 0.32 -1.47 -11.64
C LEU A 131 0.65 -2.94 -11.39
N LEU A 132 1.63 -3.24 -10.53
CA LEU A 132 2.00 -4.61 -10.19
C LEU A 132 0.90 -5.35 -9.42
N LEU A 133 0.20 -4.67 -8.51
CA LEU A 133 -0.90 -5.28 -7.74
C LEU A 133 -2.28 -5.07 -8.37
N PHE A 134 -2.43 -4.17 -9.34
CA PHE A 134 -3.73 -3.85 -9.94
C PHE A 134 -4.46 -5.06 -10.53
N PRO A 135 -3.81 -5.96 -11.31
CA PRO A 135 -4.48 -7.16 -11.81
C PRO A 135 -5.00 -8.05 -10.68
N MET A 136 -4.22 -8.17 -9.60
CA MET A 136 -4.60 -8.98 -8.44
C MET A 136 -5.71 -8.33 -7.63
N LEU A 137 -5.74 -6.99 -7.57
CA LEU A 137 -6.82 -6.22 -6.94
C LEU A 137 -8.12 -6.41 -7.72
N ALA A 138 -8.06 -6.32 -9.06
CA ALA A 138 -9.22 -6.43 -9.94
C ALA A 138 -9.91 -7.80 -9.85
N ILE A 139 -9.15 -8.87 -9.62
CA ILE A 139 -9.70 -10.22 -9.39
C ILE A 139 -9.96 -10.50 -7.89
N GLY A 140 -9.88 -9.48 -7.03
CA GLY A 140 -10.14 -9.57 -5.59
C GLY A 140 -9.17 -10.47 -4.81
N GLY A 141 -7.98 -10.72 -5.34
CA GLY A 141 -6.94 -11.55 -4.73
C GLY A 141 -6.12 -10.83 -3.66
N VAL A 142 -6.13 -9.50 -3.63
CA VAL A 142 -5.40 -8.65 -2.66
C VAL A 142 -6.27 -7.50 -2.16
N GLY A 143 -5.99 -6.98 -0.97
CA GLY A 143 -6.71 -5.85 -0.39
C GLY A 143 -6.29 -4.50 -1.01
N VAL A 144 -7.23 -3.54 -1.06
CA VAL A 144 -6.93 -2.15 -1.43
C VAL A 144 -5.85 -1.53 -0.53
N GLY A 145 -5.79 -1.96 0.73
CA GLY A 145 -4.78 -1.51 1.69
C GLY A 145 -3.35 -1.91 1.28
N ASP A 146 -3.16 -3.15 0.82
CA ASP A 146 -1.85 -3.67 0.40
C ASP A 146 -1.35 -2.95 -0.85
N VAL A 147 -2.27 -2.64 -1.78
CA VAL A 147 -1.95 -1.85 -2.98
C VAL A 147 -1.43 -0.47 -2.59
N LYS A 148 -2.10 0.21 -1.66
CA LYS A 148 -1.66 1.53 -1.17
C LYS A 148 -0.33 1.45 -0.42
N MET A 149 -0.09 0.37 0.32
CA MET A 149 1.19 0.12 0.98
C MET A 149 2.31 -0.06 -0.04
N GLN A 150 2.10 -0.84 -1.09
CA GLN A 150 3.07 -1.00 -2.18
C GLN A 150 3.29 0.30 -2.97
N MET A 151 2.24 1.11 -3.15
CA MET A 151 2.37 2.46 -3.68
C MET A 151 3.26 3.35 -2.80
N GLY A 152 3.08 3.31 -1.47
CA GLY A 152 3.90 4.08 -0.53
C GLY A 152 5.36 3.64 -0.53
N PHE A 153 5.60 2.33 -0.57
CA PHE A 153 6.95 1.78 -0.77
C PHE A 153 7.56 2.27 -2.09
N GLY A 154 6.81 2.19 -3.18
CA GLY A 154 7.25 2.68 -4.48
C GLY A 154 7.57 4.18 -4.50
N ALA A 155 6.80 5.00 -3.78
CA ALA A 155 7.05 6.43 -3.64
C ALA A 155 8.41 6.71 -2.98
N TRP A 156 8.68 6.08 -1.83
CA TRP A 156 9.94 6.24 -1.10
C TRP A 156 11.14 5.69 -1.87
N VAL A 157 11.03 4.48 -2.40
CA VAL A 157 12.08 3.87 -3.23
C VAL A 157 12.36 4.70 -4.48
N GLY A 158 11.32 5.26 -5.09
CA GLY A 158 11.41 6.20 -6.21
C GLY A 158 12.23 7.44 -5.87
N ALA A 159 11.96 8.05 -4.72
CA ALA A 159 12.68 9.24 -4.26
C ALA A 159 14.11 8.93 -3.79
N TYR A 160 14.34 7.77 -3.16
CA TYR A 160 15.65 7.42 -2.61
C TYR A 160 16.61 6.85 -3.66
N PHE A 161 16.21 5.82 -4.41
CA PHE A 161 17.09 5.16 -5.38
C PHE A 161 17.13 5.88 -6.73
N GLY A 162 16.06 6.59 -7.10
CA GLY A 162 15.99 7.32 -8.37
C GLY A 162 16.38 6.47 -9.58
N SER A 163 17.24 7.03 -10.43
CA SER A 163 17.85 6.36 -11.59
C SER A 163 19.06 5.50 -11.22
N GLY A 164 19.28 5.13 -9.96
CA GLY A 164 20.41 4.31 -9.50
C GLY A 164 21.66 5.09 -9.11
N ALA A 165 21.68 6.42 -9.30
CA ALA A 165 22.84 7.24 -8.96
C ALA A 165 23.21 7.18 -7.47
N THR A 166 22.22 7.02 -6.59
CA THR A 166 22.41 6.82 -5.14
C THR A 166 23.33 5.63 -4.82
N THR A 167 23.13 4.48 -5.48
CA THR A 167 23.96 3.29 -5.27
C THR A 167 25.27 3.35 -6.05
N ALA A 168 25.25 3.93 -7.25
CA ALA A 168 26.46 4.16 -8.03
C ALA A 168 27.50 5.01 -7.27
N ALA A 169 27.03 6.04 -6.54
CA ALA A 169 27.88 6.94 -5.76
C ALA A 169 28.70 6.23 -4.67
N VAL A 170 28.28 5.04 -4.25
CA VAL A 170 28.96 4.24 -3.21
C VAL A 170 29.55 2.95 -3.76
N GLY A 171 29.64 2.80 -5.09
CA GLY A 171 30.25 1.64 -5.75
C GLY A 171 29.38 0.37 -5.74
N LEU A 172 28.12 0.48 -5.33
CA LEU A 172 27.13 -0.59 -5.43
C LEU A 172 26.65 -0.73 -6.88
N ALA A 173 26.19 -1.92 -7.26
CA ALA A 173 25.53 -2.13 -8.54
C ALA A 173 24.35 -1.16 -8.71
N ASP A 174 24.09 -0.70 -9.93
CA ASP A 174 23.04 0.27 -10.22
C ASP A 174 21.65 -0.29 -9.87
N LEU A 175 21.15 0.06 -8.68
CA LEU A 175 19.81 -0.26 -8.24
C LEU A 175 18.86 0.88 -8.62
N HIS A 176 18.23 0.74 -9.77
CA HIS A 176 17.17 1.66 -10.19
C HIS A 176 15.90 1.45 -9.34
N ALA A 177 15.22 2.54 -9.00
CA ALA A 177 14.02 2.50 -8.16
C ALA A 177 12.95 1.52 -8.69
N LEU A 178 12.68 1.54 -10.01
CA LEU A 178 11.65 0.67 -10.60
C LEU A 178 12.02 -0.81 -10.48
N MET A 179 13.31 -1.14 -10.56
CA MET A 179 13.78 -2.52 -10.36
C MET A 179 13.62 -2.95 -8.91
N VAL A 180 13.89 -2.06 -7.96
CA VAL A 180 13.68 -2.33 -6.53
C VAL A 180 12.20 -2.61 -6.24
N VAL A 181 11.28 -1.83 -6.82
CA VAL A 181 9.84 -2.06 -6.68
C VAL A 181 9.42 -3.40 -7.31
N PHE A 182 9.88 -3.69 -8.52
CA PHE A 182 9.56 -4.92 -9.23
C PHE A 182 10.10 -6.18 -8.52
N TRP A 183 11.38 -6.19 -8.15
CA TRP A 183 11.98 -7.34 -7.47
C TRP A 183 11.47 -7.48 -6.04
N GLY A 184 11.23 -6.37 -5.35
CA GLY A 184 10.54 -6.40 -4.06
C GLY A 184 9.18 -7.08 -4.15
N PHE A 185 8.38 -6.76 -5.17
CA PHE A 185 7.13 -7.46 -5.45
C PHE A 185 7.34 -8.93 -5.81
N ALA A 186 8.33 -9.27 -6.65
CA ALA A 186 8.62 -10.65 -7.03
C ALA A 186 8.99 -11.51 -5.81
N TYR A 187 9.84 -11.00 -4.92
CA TYR A 187 10.17 -11.65 -3.64
C TYR A 187 8.92 -11.76 -2.74
N GLY A 188 8.07 -10.72 -2.70
CA GLY A 188 6.80 -10.75 -1.98
C GLY A 188 5.83 -11.79 -2.51
N ALA A 189 5.75 -11.96 -3.83
CA ALA A 189 4.93 -12.98 -4.48
C ALA A 189 5.46 -14.39 -4.21
N LEU A 190 6.78 -14.58 -4.21
CA LEU A 190 7.42 -15.85 -3.84
C LEU A 190 7.16 -16.19 -2.37
N ALA A 191 7.35 -15.23 -1.46
CA ALA A 191 7.03 -15.38 -0.05
C ALA A 191 5.54 -15.71 0.14
N GLY A 192 4.64 -14.97 -0.52
CA GLY A 192 3.20 -15.20 -0.46
C GLY A 192 2.79 -16.58 -0.96
N GLY A 193 3.42 -17.05 -2.06
CA GLY A 193 3.26 -18.41 -2.56
C GLY A 193 3.69 -19.46 -1.55
N ALA A 194 4.86 -19.28 -0.92
CA ALA A 194 5.36 -20.19 0.12
C ALA A 194 4.43 -20.23 1.34
N PHE A 195 3.99 -19.07 1.84
CA PHE A 195 3.01 -18.97 2.93
C PHE A 195 1.69 -19.67 2.58
N GLY A 196 1.19 -19.47 1.35
CA GLY A 196 0.00 -20.15 0.86
C GLY A 196 0.14 -21.67 0.88
N LEU A 197 1.27 -22.20 0.40
CA LEU A 197 1.57 -23.63 0.41
C LEU A 197 1.62 -24.20 1.85
N VAL A 198 2.24 -23.48 2.78
CA VAL A 198 2.29 -23.87 4.20
C VAL A 198 0.88 -23.94 4.80
N ILE A 199 0.03 -22.94 4.53
CA ILE A 199 -1.36 -22.92 5.01
C ILE A 199 -2.16 -24.09 4.44
N ILE A 200 -2.00 -24.40 3.15
CA ILE A 200 -2.67 -25.54 2.50
C ILE A 200 -2.25 -26.85 3.14
N PHE A 201 -0.94 -27.00 3.38
CA PHE A 201 -0.37 -28.19 3.99
C PHE A 201 -0.93 -28.40 5.41
N ILE A 202 -0.97 -27.35 6.23
CA ILE A 202 -1.50 -27.40 7.60
C ILE A 202 -3.00 -27.71 7.62
N ARG A 203 -3.79 -27.08 6.74
CA ARG A 203 -5.25 -27.23 6.72
C ARG A 203 -5.74 -28.53 6.08
N ARG A 204 -4.88 -29.22 5.31
CA ARG A 204 -5.17 -30.48 4.58
C ARG A 204 -6.43 -30.42 3.67
N GLN A 205 -6.89 -29.22 3.31
CA GLN A 205 -8.08 -28.97 2.47
C GLN A 205 -7.71 -28.85 0.99
N TRP A 206 -7.01 -29.85 0.45
CA TRP A 206 -6.44 -29.83 -0.90
C TRP A 206 -7.47 -29.58 -2.01
N GLY A 207 -8.66 -30.20 -1.92
CA GLY A 207 -9.70 -30.05 -2.93
C GLY A 207 -10.30 -28.64 -2.99
N ALA A 208 -10.63 -28.06 -1.83
CA ALA A 208 -11.18 -26.71 -1.75
C ALA A 208 -10.17 -25.66 -2.23
N ASN A 209 -8.89 -25.82 -1.88
CA ASN A 209 -7.83 -24.92 -2.34
C ASN A 209 -7.55 -25.08 -3.84
N ALA A 210 -7.56 -26.30 -4.39
CA ALA A 210 -7.35 -26.53 -5.82
C ALA A 210 -8.48 -25.93 -6.69
N GLN A 211 -9.73 -26.02 -6.23
CA GLN A 211 -10.87 -25.38 -6.90
C GLN A 211 -10.70 -23.85 -6.88
N MET A 212 -10.29 -23.30 -5.73
CA MET A 212 -10.03 -21.88 -5.56
C MET A 212 -8.92 -21.35 -6.47
N TYR A 213 -7.80 -22.08 -6.62
CA TYR A 213 -6.75 -21.72 -7.57
C TYR A 213 -7.23 -21.74 -9.02
N ARG A 214 -8.05 -22.72 -9.41
CA ARG A 214 -8.62 -22.79 -10.77
C ARG A 214 -9.58 -21.63 -11.04
N GLU A 215 -10.37 -21.24 -10.06
CA GLU A 215 -11.28 -20.08 -10.16
C GLU A 215 -10.51 -18.77 -10.31
N ILE A 216 -9.52 -18.51 -9.44
CA ILE A 216 -8.65 -17.32 -9.52
C ILE A 216 -7.89 -17.29 -10.85
N GLY A 217 -7.31 -18.42 -11.27
CA GLY A 217 -6.59 -18.53 -12.54
C GLY A 217 -7.51 -18.26 -13.74
N GLY A 218 -8.74 -18.78 -13.71
CA GLY A 218 -9.75 -18.49 -14.72
C GLY A 218 -10.16 -17.00 -14.76
N ASP A 219 -10.28 -16.36 -13.60
CA ASP A 219 -10.59 -14.92 -13.53
C ASP A 219 -9.43 -14.05 -14.04
N LEU A 220 -8.18 -14.45 -13.78
CA LEU A 220 -7.00 -13.77 -14.32
C LEU A 220 -6.92 -13.89 -15.85
N VAL A 221 -7.20 -15.08 -16.41
CA VAL A 221 -7.25 -15.28 -17.87
C VAL A 221 -8.35 -14.43 -18.49
N ARG A 222 -9.53 -14.33 -17.85
CA ARG A 222 -10.63 -13.47 -18.32
C ARG A 222 -10.29 -11.99 -18.24
N PHE A 223 -9.62 -11.57 -17.17
CA PHE A 223 -9.11 -10.21 -17.04
C PHE A 223 -8.13 -9.89 -18.18
N ALA A 224 -7.21 -10.79 -18.49
CA ALA A 224 -6.28 -10.66 -19.61
C ALA A 224 -6.96 -10.72 -21.00
N SER A 225 -8.11 -11.39 -21.11
CA SER A 225 -8.90 -11.52 -22.35
C SER A 225 -9.87 -10.34 -22.59
N GLY A 226 -9.85 -9.30 -21.75
CA GLY A 226 -10.68 -8.09 -21.90
C GLY A 226 -11.99 -8.07 -21.12
N ASN A 227 -12.36 -9.16 -20.43
CA ASN A 227 -13.60 -9.25 -19.63
C ASN A 227 -13.36 -8.89 -18.15
N ALA A 228 -12.63 -7.81 -17.90
CA ALA A 228 -12.22 -7.38 -16.56
C ALA A 228 -13.40 -7.08 -15.62
N ALA A 229 -14.49 -6.51 -16.15
CA ALA A 229 -15.69 -6.19 -15.37
C ALA A 229 -16.39 -7.45 -14.82
N GLU A 230 -16.49 -8.50 -15.62
CA GLU A 230 -17.08 -9.78 -15.18
C GLU A 230 -16.20 -10.49 -14.16
N ALA A 231 -14.87 -10.47 -14.36
CA ALA A 231 -13.91 -11.02 -13.42
C ALA A 231 -13.99 -10.31 -12.05
N SER A 232 -14.09 -8.97 -12.05
CA SER A 232 -14.24 -8.17 -10.82
C SER A 232 -15.55 -8.44 -10.10
N LYS A 233 -16.67 -8.57 -10.82
CA LYS A 233 -17.98 -8.85 -10.20
C LYS A 233 -18.00 -10.21 -9.49
N ARG A 234 -17.46 -11.25 -10.14
CA ARG A 234 -17.31 -12.59 -9.55
C ARG A 234 -16.39 -12.58 -8.33
N ALA A 235 -15.29 -11.84 -8.42
CA ALA A 235 -14.38 -11.68 -7.31
C ALA A 235 -15.05 -11.03 -6.08
N GLU A 236 -15.91 -10.03 -6.30
CA GLU A 236 -16.65 -9.37 -5.23
C GLU A 236 -17.67 -10.32 -4.55
N GLU A 237 -18.42 -11.10 -5.35
CA GLU A 237 -19.34 -12.11 -4.85
C GLU A 237 -18.64 -13.19 -4.01
N ARG A 238 -17.43 -13.59 -4.43
CA ARG A 238 -16.58 -14.55 -3.71
C ARG A 238 -16.03 -13.97 -2.42
N ARG A 239 -15.57 -12.71 -2.44
CA ARG A 239 -14.99 -12.01 -1.28
C ARG A 239 -15.94 -11.95 -0.10
N LYS A 240 -17.27 -11.91 -0.34
CA LYS A 240 -18.30 -11.95 0.71
C LYS A 240 -18.34 -13.25 1.51
N LYS A 241 -17.84 -14.36 0.94
CA LYS A 241 -17.85 -15.71 1.54
C LYS A 241 -16.49 -16.13 2.11
N TRP A 242 -15.45 -15.30 1.95
CA TRP A 242 -14.07 -15.69 2.22
C TRP A 242 -13.51 -15.16 3.54
N VAL A 243 -12.65 -15.97 4.15
CA VAL A 243 -11.76 -15.57 5.24
C VAL A 243 -10.57 -14.85 4.62
N LYS A 244 -10.35 -13.58 4.99
CA LYS A 244 -9.20 -12.80 4.54
C LYS A 244 -7.92 -13.38 5.14
N LEU A 245 -6.91 -13.56 4.31
CA LEU A 245 -5.54 -13.85 4.75
C LEU A 245 -4.76 -12.53 4.85
N PRO A 246 -3.78 -12.43 5.77
CA PRO A 246 -2.93 -11.25 5.88
C PRO A 246 -1.90 -11.22 4.76
N TYR A 247 -2.19 -10.50 3.68
CA TYR A 247 -1.33 -10.40 2.50
C TYR A 247 -0.22 -9.35 2.64
N GLY A 248 -0.33 -8.43 3.61
CA GLY A 248 0.68 -7.42 3.91
C GLY A 248 1.96 -8.01 4.49
N ILE A 249 1.87 -9.14 5.23
CA ILE A 249 3.03 -9.81 5.83
C ILE A 249 3.96 -10.39 4.75
N PRO A 250 3.50 -11.22 3.80
CA PRO A 250 4.40 -11.74 2.76
C PRO A 250 5.01 -10.65 1.88
N LEU A 251 4.27 -9.59 1.55
CA LEU A 251 4.79 -8.44 0.81
C LEU A 251 5.91 -7.75 1.58
N CYS A 252 5.68 -7.43 2.86
CA CYS A 252 6.71 -6.83 3.72
C CYS A 252 7.96 -7.71 3.82
N VAL A 253 7.79 -9.02 4.06
CA VAL A 253 8.90 -9.97 4.10
C VAL A 253 9.69 -9.97 2.79
N GLY A 254 9.01 -9.98 1.64
CA GLY A 254 9.66 -9.92 0.33
C GLY A 254 10.49 -8.65 0.12
N PHE A 255 9.95 -7.49 0.47
CA PHE A 255 10.66 -6.22 0.38
C PHE A 255 11.90 -6.18 1.29
N LEU A 256 11.76 -6.64 2.53
CA LEU A 256 12.86 -6.69 3.51
C LEU A 256 13.96 -7.67 3.09
N LEU A 257 13.58 -8.84 2.58
CA LEU A 257 14.55 -9.84 2.09
C LEU A 257 15.33 -9.30 0.89
N PHE A 258 14.65 -8.67 -0.07
CA PHE A 258 15.31 -8.10 -1.25
C PHE A 258 16.27 -6.96 -0.87
N LEU A 259 15.80 -6.00 -0.07
CA LEU A 259 16.65 -4.89 0.38
C LEU A 259 17.80 -5.39 1.25
N GLY A 260 17.54 -6.32 2.18
CA GLY A 260 18.59 -6.91 3.03
C GLY A 260 19.65 -7.63 2.21
N GLN A 261 19.25 -8.44 1.22
CA GLN A 261 20.20 -9.10 0.33
C GLN A 261 21.05 -8.08 -0.44
N LYS A 262 20.44 -7.08 -1.07
CA LYS A 262 21.16 -6.12 -1.91
C LYS A 262 22.03 -5.14 -1.12
N LEU A 263 21.64 -4.79 0.11
CA LEU A 263 22.33 -3.77 0.90
C LEU A 263 23.32 -4.33 1.92
N ILE A 264 23.16 -5.60 2.34
CA ILE A 264 24.02 -6.21 3.37
C ILE A 264 24.96 -7.26 2.77
N LEU A 265 24.52 -8.01 1.76
CA LEU A 265 25.32 -9.10 1.18
C LEU A 265 26.09 -8.69 -0.08
N GLU A 266 25.60 -7.67 -0.81
CA GLU A 266 26.22 -7.19 -2.06
C GLU A 266 26.82 -5.77 -1.95
N GLY A 267 26.67 -5.09 -0.80
CA GLY A 267 27.24 -3.78 -0.50
C GLY A 267 28.30 -3.83 0.59
#